data_AF-A0A163RDC7-F1
#
_entry.id   AF-A0A163RDC7-F1
#
_cell.length_a   1.000
_cell.length_b   1.000
_cell.length_c   1.000
_cell.angle_alpha   90.00
_cell.angle_beta   90.00
_cell.angle_gamma   90.00
#
_symmetry.space_group_name_H-M   'P 1'
#
loop_
_entity.id
_entity.type
_entity.pdbx_description
1 polymer ?
#
loop_
_entity_poly.entity_id
_entity_poly.type
_entity_poly.pdbx_seq_one_letter_code
_entity_poly.pdbx_strand_id
1 'polypeptide(L)'
;MTDLTIDLPDADATRAFGLALARELRAGDLVMLTGDLGAGKTTLTQGIGTGLGVRGQVASPTFIIARVHPPLADGPYLVHVDAYRLGSLDEVEALDLDASLDESVTVVEWGQDLVESLAEDRLEITIERPRGGLGVSVAGGEPDDGLDAPEAGVRHVTVRAVGDRWADFERAAAALRAAVVEAVEASGDPDTPLGTSTGRPDAQALAADPSAEK
;
A
#
# COMPACT_ATOMS: atom_id res chain seq x y z
N MET A 1 7.89 5.79 22.17
CA MET A 1 7.31 4.60 21.51
C MET A 1 5.81 4.77 21.57
N THR A 2 5.20 4.90 20.40
CA THR A 2 3.76 5.16 20.25
C THR A 2 3.24 4.14 19.28
N ASP A 3 2.18 3.45 19.66
CA ASP A 3 1.59 2.38 18.87
C ASP A 3 0.17 2.78 18.45
N LEU A 4 -0.18 2.55 17.20
CA LEU A 4 -1.53 2.71 16.65
C LEU A 4 -2.09 1.33 16.35
N THR A 5 -3.23 0.97 16.96
CA THR A 5 -4.04 -0.18 16.54
C THR A 5 -5.33 0.30 15.88
N ILE A 6 -5.66 -0.28 14.73
CA ILE A 6 -6.83 0.07 13.92
C ILE A 6 -7.34 -1.11 13.10
N ASP A 7 -8.67 -1.16 12.93
CA ASP A 7 -9.34 -2.15 12.09
C ASP A 7 -9.62 -1.57 10.71
N LEU A 8 -9.22 -2.30 9.68
CA LEU A 8 -9.47 -1.95 8.27
C LEU A 8 -10.48 -2.98 7.73
N PRO A 9 -11.76 -2.61 7.55
CA PRO A 9 -12.81 -3.60 7.28
C PRO A 9 -12.71 -4.29 5.92
N ASP A 10 -12.04 -3.64 4.95
CA ASP A 10 -11.91 -4.12 3.59
C ASP A 10 -10.62 -3.61 2.91
N ALA A 11 -10.44 -3.98 1.64
CA ALA A 11 -9.30 -3.57 0.83
C ALA A 11 -9.29 -2.06 0.54
N ASP A 12 -10.44 -1.40 0.45
CA ASP A 12 -10.52 0.04 0.17
C ASP A 12 -10.09 0.86 1.38
N ALA A 13 -10.51 0.47 2.59
CA ALA A 13 -9.99 1.01 3.84
C ALA A 13 -8.48 0.78 3.97
N THR A 14 -7.97 -0.38 3.51
CA THR A 14 -6.53 -0.67 3.48
C THR A 14 -5.77 0.27 2.54
N ARG A 15 -6.31 0.51 1.34
CA ARG A 15 -5.72 1.45 0.37
C ARG A 15 -5.80 2.90 0.89
N ALA A 16 -6.92 3.29 1.50
CA ALA A 16 -7.09 4.61 2.09
C ALA A 16 -6.13 4.87 3.25
N PHE A 17 -5.93 3.85 4.10
CA PHE A 17 -4.90 3.91 5.14
C PHE A 17 -3.50 4.11 4.54
N GLY A 18 -3.14 3.36 3.49
CA GLY A 18 -1.86 3.53 2.79
C GLY A 18 -1.71 4.91 2.14
N LEU A 19 -2.79 5.44 1.54
CA LEU A 19 -2.84 6.77 0.94
C LEU A 19 -2.58 7.85 1.99
N ALA A 20 -3.21 7.75 3.15
CA ALA A 20 -3.02 8.67 4.26
C ALA A 20 -1.61 8.56 4.84
N LEU A 21 -1.10 7.33 4.99
CA LEU A 21 0.26 7.08 5.46
C LEU A 21 1.31 7.72 4.56
N ALA A 22 1.15 7.63 3.23
CA ALA A 22 2.05 8.25 2.28
C ALA A 22 2.21 9.77 2.46
N ARG A 23 1.20 10.47 3.00
CA ARG A 23 1.29 11.91 3.27
C ARG A 23 2.18 12.26 4.45
N GLU A 24 2.43 11.30 5.33
CA GLU A 24 3.33 11.45 6.48
C GLU A 24 4.75 10.95 6.17
N LEU A 25 4.93 10.27 5.03
CA LEU A 25 6.22 9.73 4.58
C LEU A 25 7.00 10.75 3.74
N ARG A 26 8.33 10.68 3.84
CA ARG A 26 9.29 11.45 3.04
C ARG A 26 10.46 10.57 2.61
N ALA A 27 11.28 11.08 1.70
CA ALA A 27 12.55 10.43 1.35
C ALA A 27 13.39 10.14 2.61
N GLY A 28 13.97 8.94 2.68
CA GLY A 28 14.67 8.42 3.85
C GLY A 28 13.81 7.59 4.81
N ASP A 29 12.48 7.62 4.68
CA ASP A 29 11.61 6.85 5.59
C ASP A 29 11.53 5.36 5.19
N LEU A 30 11.69 4.48 6.18
CA LEU A 30 11.53 3.03 6.06
C LEU A 30 10.21 2.55 6.66
N VAL A 31 9.47 1.74 5.91
CA VAL A 31 8.24 1.06 6.34
C VAL A 31 8.42 -0.45 6.23
N MET A 32 8.37 -1.15 7.35
CA MET A 32 8.45 -2.60 7.43
C MET A 32 7.05 -3.20 7.57
N LEU A 33 6.69 -4.14 6.70
CA LEU A 33 5.39 -4.80 6.67
C LEU A 33 5.49 -6.27 7.09
N THR A 34 4.79 -6.60 8.16
CA THR A 34 4.66 -7.94 8.74
C THR A 34 3.24 -8.44 8.59
N GLY A 35 3.07 -9.74 8.33
CA GLY A 35 1.75 -10.39 8.31
C GLY A 35 1.73 -11.59 7.40
N ASP A 36 0.79 -12.50 7.59
CA ASP A 36 0.67 -13.74 6.81
C ASP A 36 0.53 -13.51 5.29
N LEU A 37 0.69 -14.57 4.51
CA LEU A 37 0.34 -14.56 3.09
C LEU A 37 -1.15 -14.17 2.94
N GLY A 38 -1.42 -13.18 2.09
CA GLY A 38 -2.78 -12.65 1.91
C GLY A 38 -3.27 -11.71 3.03
N ALA A 39 -2.43 -11.35 3.99
CA ALA A 39 -2.80 -10.38 5.04
C ALA A 39 -3.16 -8.98 4.50
N GLY A 40 -2.67 -8.61 3.30
CA GLY A 40 -2.95 -7.31 2.69
C GLY A 40 -1.75 -6.35 2.65
N LYS A 41 -0.53 -6.84 2.89
CA LYS A 41 0.71 -6.06 2.81
C LYS A 41 0.85 -5.32 1.47
N THR A 42 0.77 -6.04 0.36
CA THR A 42 0.81 -5.41 -0.98
C THR A 42 -0.35 -4.45 -1.23
N THR A 43 -1.55 -4.72 -0.70
CA THR A 43 -2.70 -3.79 -0.78
C THR A 43 -2.40 -2.47 -0.06
N LEU A 44 -1.75 -2.53 1.10
CA LEU A 44 -1.27 -1.36 1.80
C LEU A 44 -0.22 -0.61 0.97
N THR A 45 0.77 -1.32 0.42
CA THR A 45 1.81 -0.71 -0.44
C THR A 45 1.23 -0.04 -1.68
N GLN A 46 0.14 -0.57 -2.25
CA GLN A 46 -0.59 0.07 -3.35
C GLN A 46 -1.19 1.42 -2.93
N GLY A 47 -1.80 1.48 -1.73
CA GLY A 47 -2.26 2.73 -1.15
C GLY A 47 -1.12 3.74 -0.99
N ILE A 48 0.03 3.29 -0.46
CA ILE A 48 1.23 4.12 -0.31
C ILE A 48 1.70 4.66 -1.66
N GLY A 49 1.89 3.79 -2.66
CA GLY A 49 2.33 4.21 -3.98
C GLY A 49 1.36 5.19 -4.65
N THR A 50 0.06 5.01 -4.44
CA THR A 50 -0.96 5.97 -4.91
C THR A 50 -0.78 7.33 -4.25
N GLY A 51 -0.56 7.37 -2.93
CA GLY A 51 -0.38 8.62 -2.18
C GLY A 51 0.92 9.35 -2.49
N LEU A 52 1.98 8.60 -2.80
CA LEU A 52 3.25 9.14 -3.29
C LEU A 52 3.19 9.56 -4.76
N GLY A 53 2.13 9.20 -5.50
CA GLY A 53 1.97 9.55 -6.91
C GLY A 53 3.02 8.90 -7.80
N VAL A 54 3.37 7.63 -7.55
CA VAL A 54 4.40 6.91 -8.33
C VAL A 54 3.86 6.35 -9.64
N ARG A 55 4.78 6.13 -10.58
CA ARG A 55 4.47 5.64 -11.93
C ARG A 55 4.19 4.14 -11.92
N GLY A 56 3.13 3.77 -12.63
CA GLY A 56 2.77 2.40 -12.91
C GLY A 56 2.08 1.71 -11.73
N GLN A 57 1.65 0.49 -11.96
CA GLN A 57 0.96 -0.30 -10.93
C GLN A 57 1.96 -0.86 -9.93
N VAL A 58 1.67 -0.67 -8.64
CA VAL A 58 2.37 -1.34 -7.54
C VAL A 58 1.80 -2.76 -7.42
N ALA A 59 2.66 -3.75 -7.66
CA ALA A 59 2.34 -5.16 -7.56
C ALA A 59 3.47 -5.86 -6.82
N SER A 60 3.16 -6.95 -6.11
CA SER A 60 4.15 -7.63 -5.29
C SER A 60 5.38 -8.05 -6.13
N PRO A 61 6.60 -7.66 -5.72
CA PRO A 61 7.82 -7.99 -6.42
C PRO A 61 8.32 -9.41 -6.08
N THR A 62 7.49 -10.33 -5.60
CA THR A 62 7.91 -11.68 -5.12
C THR A 62 8.94 -12.40 -6.02
N PHE A 63 8.86 -12.26 -7.36
CA PHE A 63 9.82 -12.87 -8.29
C PHE A 63 11.08 -12.06 -8.59
N ILE A 64 11.02 -10.74 -8.42
CA ILE A 64 12.13 -9.82 -8.71
C ILE A 64 12.77 -9.24 -7.45
N ILE A 65 12.25 -9.61 -6.27
CA ILE A 65 12.66 -9.21 -4.92
C ILE A 65 12.43 -7.72 -4.64
N ALA A 66 12.91 -6.82 -5.49
CA ALA A 66 12.76 -5.39 -5.33
C ALA A 66 12.23 -4.74 -6.62
N ARG A 67 11.44 -3.68 -6.46
CA ARG A 67 10.94 -2.84 -7.57
C ARG A 67 11.00 -1.38 -7.19
N VAL A 68 11.56 -0.59 -8.09
CA VAL A 68 11.60 0.88 -7.97
C VAL A 68 10.47 1.48 -8.80
N HIS A 69 9.67 2.32 -8.17
CA HIS A 69 8.60 3.09 -8.78
C HIS A 69 8.94 4.59 -8.73
N PRO A 70 9.32 5.20 -9.87
CA PRO A 70 9.63 6.63 -9.90
C PRO A 70 8.39 7.50 -9.70
N PRO A 71 8.52 8.70 -9.10
CA PRO A 71 7.40 9.61 -8.96
C PRO A 71 6.93 10.15 -10.32
N LEU A 72 5.65 10.54 -10.41
CA LEU A 72 5.08 11.21 -11.59
C LEU A 72 5.36 12.72 -11.61
N ALA A 73 5.66 13.31 -10.46
CA ALA A 73 5.99 14.72 -10.26
C ALA A 73 7.12 14.85 -9.23
N ASP A 74 7.22 15.99 -8.54
CA ASP A 74 8.14 16.15 -7.41
C ASP A 74 7.72 15.21 -6.26
N GLY A 75 8.68 14.45 -5.72
CA GLY A 75 8.44 13.49 -4.65
C GLY A 75 9.52 12.41 -4.58
N PRO A 76 9.49 11.55 -3.54
CA PRO A 76 10.42 10.44 -3.43
C PRO A 76 10.09 9.30 -4.40
N TYR A 77 11.07 8.46 -4.69
CA TYR A 77 10.81 7.14 -5.27
C TYR A 77 10.08 6.26 -4.25
N LEU A 78 9.35 5.26 -4.73
CA LEU A 78 8.95 4.12 -3.90
C LEU A 78 9.83 2.93 -4.25
N VAL A 79 10.60 2.43 -3.28
CA VAL A 79 11.32 1.17 -3.37
C VAL A 79 10.49 0.13 -2.64
N HIS A 80 9.90 -0.82 -3.37
CA HIS A 80 9.10 -1.90 -2.80
C HIS A 80 9.90 -3.20 -2.84
N VAL A 81 10.17 -3.78 -1.67
CA VAL A 81 10.94 -5.01 -1.49
C VAL A 81 10.03 -6.09 -0.89
N ASP A 82 10.13 -7.31 -1.39
CA ASP A 82 9.55 -8.53 -0.82
C ASP A 82 10.69 -9.46 -0.40
N ALA A 83 11.02 -9.44 0.89
CA ALA A 83 12.11 -10.20 1.48
C ALA A 83 11.73 -11.66 1.81
N TYR A 84 10.53 -12.12 1.44
CA TYR A 84 10.06 -13.49 1.71
C TYR A 84 11.01 -14.58 1.21
N ARG A 85 11.81 -14.28 0.17
CA ARG A 85 12.77 -15.22 -0.42
C ARG A 85 14.22 -14.97 -0.02
N LEU A 86 14.48 -13.93 0.77
CA LEU A 86 15.83 -13.63 1.24
C LEU A 86 16.16 -14.49 2.46
N GLY A 87 17.30 -15.17 2.41
CA GLY A 87 17.74 -16.10 3.46
C GLY A 87 18.77 -15.52 4.42
N SER A 88 19.39 -14.39 4.08
CA SER A 88 20.49 -13.80 4.85
C SER A 88 20.61 -12.29 4.66
N LEU A 89 21.33 -11.66 5.59
CA LEU A 89 21.69 -10.23 5.51
C LEU A 89 22.55 -9.93 4.27
N ASP A 90 23.47 -10.83 3.89
CA ASP A 90 24.30 -10.68 2.69
C ASP A 90 23.44 -10.54 1.40
N GLU A 91 22.31 -11.24 1.33
CA GLU A 91 21.40 -11.12 0.17
C GLU A 91 20.64 -9.79 0.18
N VAL A 92 20.37 -9.20 1.36
CA VAL A 92 19.82 -7.86 1.51
C VAL A 92 20.85 -6.80 1.13
N GLU A 93 22.09 -6.93 1.60
CA GLU A 93 23.20 -6.02 1.25
C GLU A 93 23.44 -6.00 -0.26
N ALA A 94 23.30 -7.14 -0.94
CA ALA A 94 23.41 -7.22 -2.39
C ALA A 94 22.33 -6.44 -3.16
N LEU A 95 21.22 -6.06 -2.50
CA LEU A 95 20.20 -5.18 -3.09
C LEU A 95 20.58 -3.70 -3.05
N ASP A 96 21.60 -3.31 -2.27
CA ASP A 96 22.11 -1.94 -2.18
C ASP A 96 21.00 -0.93 -1.82
N LEU A 97 20.12 -1.30 -0.88
CA LEU A 97 18.95 -0.50 -0.51
C LEU A 97 19.34 0.82 0.16
N ASP A 98 20.42 0.82 0.93
CA ASP A 98 21.01 1.97 1.61
C ASP A 98 21.43 3.06 0.62
N ALA A 99 21.96 2.69 -0.55
CA ALA A 99 22.35 3.65 -1.59
C ALA A 99 21.16 4.45 -2.16
N SER A 100 19.94 3.93 -2.04
CA SER A 100 18.71 4.59 -2.53
C SER A 100 17.81 5.15 -1.44
N LEU A 101 18.13 4.91 -0.17
CA LEU A 101 17.26 5.21 0.96
C LEU A 101 16.98 6.72 1.08
N ASP A 102 18.01 7.56 0.96
CA ASP A 102 17.90 9.01 1.11
C ASP A 102 17.00 9.70 0.07
N GLU A 103 16.73 9.04 -1.06
CA GLU A 103 15.91 9.57 -2.17
C GLU A 103 14.53 8.90 -2.26
N SER A 104 14.26 7.91 -1.42
CA SER A 104 13.10 7.05 -1.53
C SER A 104 12.34 6.85 -0.23
N VAL A 105 11.08 6.48 -0.38
CA VAL A 105 10.34 5.76 0.66
C VAL A 105 10.54 4.28 0.38
N THR A 106 11.12 3.57 1.34
CA THR A 106 11.39 2.13 1.21
C THR A 106 10.34 1.33 1.97
N VAL A 107 9.61 0.48 1.27
CA VAL A 107 8.62 -0.45 1.85
C VAL A 107 9.14 -1.87 1.72
N VAL A 108 9.38 -2.54 2.85
CA VAL A 108 9.88 -3.92 2.88
C VAL A 108 8.83 -4.84 3.47
N GLU A 109 8.31 -5.77 2.66
CA GLU A 109 7.51 -6.90 3.14
C GLU A 109 8.43 -8.01 3.66
N TRP A 110 8.09 -8.61 4.81
CA TRP A 110 8.81 -9.73 5.42
C TRP A 110 10.28 -9.45 5.78
N GLY A 111 10.62 -8.18 6.05
CA GLY A 111 11.98 -7.75 6.36
C GLY A 111 12.42 -7.93 7.81
N GLN A 112 11.58 -8.49 8.69
CA GLN A 112 11.92 -8.64 10.10
C GLN A 112 13.14 -9.54 10.28
N ASP A 113 13.98 -9.19 11.24
CA ASP A 113 15.31 -9.74 11.53
C ASP A 113 16.36 -9.55 10.41
N LEU A 114 16.02 -8.84 9.33
CA LEU A 114 16.87 -8.65 8.16
C LEU A 114 17.16 -7.18 7.82
N VAL A 115 16.22 -6.26 8.06
CA VAL A 115 16.31 -4.88 7.52
C VAL A 115 16.21 -3.79 8.59
N GLU A 116 16.15 -4.13 9.87
CA GLU A 116 16.06 -3.15 10.97
C GLU A 116 17.27 -2.21 11.02
N SER A 117 18.42 -2.65 10.51
CA SER A 117 19.64 -1.86 10.45
C SER A 117 19.67 -0.87 9.29
N LEU A 118 18.74 -0.95 8.32
CA LEU A 118 18.70 -0.03 7.19
C LEU A 118 18.36 1.40 7.63
N ALA A 119 17.53 1.56 8.67
CA ALA A 119 17.17 2.87 9.20
C ALA A 119 16.96 2.82 10.71
N GLU A 120 17.58 3.76 11.43
CA GLU A 120 17.35 3.97 12.86
C GLU A 120 15.89 4.35 13.13
N ASP A 121 15.34 5.19 12.26
CA ASP A 121 13.97 5.69 12.25
C ASP A 121 13.10 4.89 11.28
N ARG A 122 12.01 4.27 11.75
CA ARG A 122 11.14 3.44 10.89
C ARG A 122 9.73 3.25 11.44
N LEU A 123 8.82 2.84 10.56
CA LEU A 123 7.51 2.32 10.93
C LEU A 123 7.49 0.80 10.78
N GLU A 124 7.12 0.10 11.84
CA GLU A 124 6.86 -1.33 11.82
C GLU A 124 5.35 -1.55 11.81
N ILE A 125 4.83 -2.16 10.74
CA ILE A 125 3.39 -2.37 10.53
C ILE A 125 3.10 -3.86 10.49
N THR A 126 2.32 -4.33 11.45
CA THR A 126 1.79 -5.70 11.48
C THR A 126 0.35 -5.71 11.01
N ILE A 127 0.05 -6.56 10.02
CA ILE A 127 -1.29 -6.77 9.47
C ILE A 127 -1.73 -8.19 9.77
N GLU A 128 -2.76 -8.33 10.59
CA GLU A 128 -3.35 -9.60 10.94
C GLU A 128 -4.73 -9.72 10.30
N ARG A 129 -5.00 -10.86 9.67
CA ARG A 129 -6.34 -11.21 9.22
C ARG A 129 -6.92 -12.19 10.24
N PRO A 130 -8.02 -11.84 10.95
CA PRO A 130 -8.77 -12.79 11.75
C PRO A 130 -9.14 -13.96 10.85
N ARG A 131 -8.56 -15.13 11.11
CA ARG A 131 -9.01 -16.33 10.42
C ARG A 131 -10.38 -16.65 10.98
N GLY A 132 -11.41 -16.64 10.11
CA GLY A 132 -12.61 -17.43 10.37
C GLY A 132 -12.13 -18.82 10.74
N GLY A 133 -12.44 -19.26 11.96
CA GLY A 133 -11.81 -20.43 12.54
C GLY A 133 -11.89 -21.63 11.60
N LEU A 134 -10.94 -22.55 11.73
CA LEU A 134 -11.16 -23.95 11.35
C LEU A 134 -12.29 -24.49 12.26
N GLY A 135 -13.51 -24.05 11.99
CA GLY A 135 -14.73 -24.57 12.56
C GLY A 135 -14.95 -25.91 11.92
N VAL A 136 -14.92 -26.94 12.75
CA VAL A 136 -15.51 -28.26 12.51
C VAL A 136 -16.65 -28.14 11.49
N SER A 137 -16.56 -28.88 10.39
CA SER A 137 -17.69 -29.14 9.50
C SER A 137 -18.81 -29.74 10.34
N VAL A 138 -19.73 -28.91 10.79
CA VAL A 138 -21.03 -29.36 11.26
C VAL A 138 -21.89 -29.37 10.00
N ALA A 139 -22.25 -30.58 9.60
CA ALA A 139 -23.07 -30.84 8.42
C ALA A 139 -24.30 -29.93 8.36
N GLY A 140 -24.49 -29.23 7.24
CA GLY A 140 -25.83 -28.78 6.82
C GLY A 140 -26.05 -27.30 6.48
N GLY A 141 -25.01 -26.49 6.29
CA GLY A 141 -25.13 -25.16 5.67
C GLY A 141 -24.35 -25.12 4.37
N GLU A 142 -24.95 -24.63 3.29
CA GLU A 142 -24.18 -24.31 2.07
C GLU A 142 -23.05 -23.35 2.47
N PRO A 143 -21.79 -23.59 2.04
CA PRO A 143 -20.71 -22.67 2.34
C PRO A 143 -21.08 -21.31 1.75
N ASP A 144 -21.08 -20.27 2.58
CA ASP A 144 -21.19 -18.88 2.14
C ASP A 144 -19.90 -18.53 1.39
N ASP A 145 -19.93 -18.71 0.08
CA ASP A 145 -18.84 -18.49 -0.87
C ASP A 145 -18.43 -17.00 -1.00
N GLY A 146 -19.06 -16.10 -0.22
CA GLY A 146 -18.73 -14.68 -0.12
C GLY A 146 -17.61 -14.30 0.87
N LEU A 147 -17.25 -15.18 1.82
CA LEU A 147 -16.19 -14.92 2.81
C LEU A 147 -14.77 -15.27 2.31
N ASP A 148 -14.68 -15.97 1.17
CA ASP A 148 -13.42 -16.50 0.62
C ASP A 148 -12.75 -15.61 -0.43
N ALA A 149 -13.29 -14.41 -0.70
CA ALA A 149 -12.54 -13.43 -1.48
C ALA A 149 -11.28 -13.03 -0.70
N PRO A 150 -10.06 -13.13 -1.28
CA PRO A 150 -8.82 -12.77 -0.58
C PRO A 150 -8.81 -11.30 -0.12
N GLU A 151 -9.61 -10.45 -0.78
CA GLU A 151 -9.77 -9.03 -0.46
C GLU A 151 -10.85 -8.74 0.60
N ALA A 152 -11.67 -9.72 0.97
CA ALA A 152 -12.74 -9.53 1.95
C ALA A 152 -12.27 -9.70 3.41
N GLY A 153 -12.94 -9.01 4.32
CA GLY A 153 -12.83 -9.16 5.76
C GLY A 153 -11.89 -8.17 6.45
N VAL A 154 -12.09 -8.02 7.76
CA VAL A 154 -11.35 -7.07 8.59
C VAL A 154 -9.86 -7.42 8.65
N ARG A 155 -8.99 -6.42 8.63
CA ARG A 155 -7.58 -6.52 8.99
C ARG A 155 -7.34 -5.77 10.28
N HIS A 156 -6.71 -6.41 11.26
CA HIS A 156 -6.21 -5.74 12.45
C HIS A 156 -4.79 -5.26 12.16
N VAL A 157 -4.62 -3.93 12.10
CA VAL A 157 -3.34 -3.30 11.82
C VAL A 157 -2.79 -2.69 13.09
N THR A 158 -1.53 -3.02 13.40
CA THR A 158 -0.75 -2.37 14.45
C THR A 158 0.44 -1.67 13.80
N VAL A 159 0.60 -0.37 14.05
CA VAL A 159 1.76 0.42 13.63
C VAL A 159 2.56 0.81 14.85
N ARG A 160 3.84 0.48 14.85
CA ARG A 160 4.80 0.88 15.86
C ARG A 160 5.79 1.86 15.24
N ALA A 161 5.86 3.05 15.85
CA ALA A 161 6.81 4.09 15.50
C ALA A 161 8.13 3.91 16.28
N VAL A 162 9.24 3.82 15.56
CA VAL A 162 10.59 3.64 16.12
C VAL A 162 11.47 4.82 15.71
N GLY A 163 12.14 5.44 16.69
CA GLY A 163 13.08 6.54 16.49
C GLY A 163 12.49 7.95 16.59
N ASP A 164 13.36 8.96 16.53
CA ASP A 164 13.04 10.38 16.80
C ASP A 164 12.25 11.04 15.64
N ARG A 165 12.41 10.55 14.40
CA ARG A 165 11.60 10.95 13.24
C ARG A 165 10.10 10.85 13.50
N TRP A 166 9.72 9.89 14.35
CA TRP A 166 8.34 9.55 14.67
C TRP A 166 7.94 10.00 16.08
N ALA A 167 8.66 10.96 16.67
CA ALA A 167 8.34 11.48 18.01
C ALA A 167 6.93 12.07 18.12
N ASP A 168 6.40 12.65 17.03
CA ASP A 168 5.02 13.17 16.94
C ASP A 168 4.10 12.24 16.14
N PHE A 169 4.28 10.92 16.27
CA PHE A 169 3.46 9.94 15.57
C PHE A 169 1.98 10.01 15.95
N GLU A 170 1.63 10.52 17.13
CA GLU A 170 0.21 10.63 17.54
C GLU A 170 -0.60 11.54 16.60
N ARG A 171 0.02 12.63 16.10
CA ARG A 171 -0.60 13.50 15.08
C ARG A 171 -0.87 12.74 13.78
N ALA A 172 0.11 11.98 13.31
CA ALA A 172 -0.04 11.11 12.13
C ALA A 172 -1.11 10.04 12.36
N ALA A 173 -1.12 9.40 13.54
CA ALA A 173 -2.09 8.38 13.91
C ALA A 173 -3.53 8.91 13.90
N ALA A 174 -3.75 10.16 14.34
CA ALA A 174 -5.06 10.80 14.25
C ALA A 174 -5.52 10.99 12.78
N ALA A 175 -4.62 11.43 11.89
CA ALA A 175 -4.93 11.57 10.46
C ALA A 175 -5.20 10.22 9.79
N LEU A 176 -4.44 9.18 10.14
CA LEU A 176 -4.64 7.81 9.67
C LEU A 176 -6.02 7.27 10.08
N ARG A 177 -6.44 7.49 11.34
CA ARG A 177 -7.77 7.10 11.82
C ARG A 177 -8.88 7.82 11.07
N ALA A 178 -8.75 9.13 10.84
CA ALA A 178 -9.74 9.91 10.12
C ALA A 178 -9.93 9.41 8.68
N ALA A 179 -8.84 9.14 7.96
CA ALA A 179 -8.89 8.62 6.59
C ALA A 179 -9.60 7.26 6.49
N VAL A 180 -9.43 6.39 7.50
CA VAL A 180 -10.14 5.11 7.53
C VAL A 180 -11.63 5.30 7.77
N VAL A 181 -12.04 6.20 8.67
CA VAL A 181 -13.46 6.52 8.89
C VAL A 181 -14.11 7.04 7.60
N GLU A 182 -13.46 8.00 6.92
CA GLU A 182 -13.94 8.55 5.66
C GLU A 182 -14.09 7.46 4.57
N ALA A 183 -13.14 6.53 4.49
CA ALA A 183 -13.19 5.43 3.52
C ALA A 183 -14.35 4.46 3.79
N VAL A 184 -14.62 4.15 5.06
CA VAL A 184 -15.72 3.27 5.47
C VAL A 184 -17.09 3.93 5.24
N GLU A 185 -17.19 5.24 5.47
CA GLU A 185 -18.41 6.00 5.17
C GLU A 185 -18.68 6.04 3.65
N ALA A 186 -17.63 6.21 2.83
CA ALA A 186 -17.74 6.22 1.37
C ALA A 186 -18.13 4.85 0.79
N SER A 187 -17.68 3.73 1.38
CA SER A 187 -18.05 2.38 0.93
C SER A 187 -19.44 1.94 1.42
N GLY A 188 -19.96 2.56 2.49
CA GLY A 188 -21.29 2.30 3.04
C GLY A 188 -22.44 3.06 2.40
N ASP A 189 -22.17 4.05 1.54
CA ASP A 189 -23.19 4.82 0.82
C ASP A 189 -23.53 4.17 -0.54
N PRO A 190 -24.72 3.52 -0.69
CA PRO A 190 -25.13 2.89 -1.93
C PRO A 190 -25.35 3.89 -3.09
N ASP A 191 -25.40 5.20 -2.83
CA ASP A 191 -25.70 6.24 -3.82
C ASP A 191 -24.49 7.12 -4.19
N THR A 192 -23.25 6.77 -3.80
CA THR A 192 -22.05 7.50 -4.28
C THR A 192 -21.93 7.34 -5.80
N PRO A 193 -22.10 8.41 -6.59
CA PRO A 193 -22.11 8.28 -8.03
C PRO A 193 -20.70 7.95 -8.53
N LEU A 194 -20.55 6.79 -9.16
CA LEU A 194 -19.38 6.43 -9.98
C LEU A 194 -19.13 7.60 -10.94
N GLY A 195 -18.03 8.32 -10.72
CA GLY A 195 -17.70 9.54 -11.46
C GLY A 195 -17.85 9.31 -12.96
N THR A 196 -18.79 10.01 -13.59
CA THR A 196 -18.96 9.99 -15.03
C THR A 196 -17.70 10.54 -15.66
N SER A 197 -16.95 9.68 -16.33
CA SER A 197 -15.90 10.06 -17.27
C SER A 197 -16.49 11.08 -18.25
N THR A 198 -16.13 12.34 -18.07
CA THR A 198 -16.44 13.42 -19.01
C THR A 198 -15.84 13.04 -20.35
N GLY A 199 -16.72 12.80 -21.32
CA GLY A 199 -16.36 12.50 -22.70
C GLY A 199 -15.40 13.55 -23.26
N ARG A 200 -14.39 13.06 -23.99
CA ARG A 200 -13.60 13.89 -24.91
C ARG A 200 -14.55 14.64 -25.84
N PRO A 201 -14.33 15.94 -26.11
CA PRO A 201 -14.99 16.57 -27.25
C PRO A 201 -14.42 15.98 -28.54
N ASP A 202 -15.34 15.54 -29.41
CA ASP A 202 -15.07 15.11 -30.77
C ASP A 202 -14.42 16.25 -31.57
N ALA A 203 -13.19 16.04 -32.01
CA ALA A 203 -12.53 16.89 -32.99
C ALA A 203 -12.99 16.47 -34.39
N GLN A 204 -14.06 17.11 -34.89
CA GLN A 204 -14.48 17.00 -36.28
C GLN A 204 -13.67 17.98 -37.18
N ALA A 205 -13.06 17.39 -38.21
CA ALA A 205 -12.83 17.91 -39.56
C ALA A 205 -11.87 19.10 -39.77
N LEU A 206 -10.60 18.78 -40.05
CA LEU A 206 -9.79 19.55 -41.00
C LEU A 206 -9.77 18.77 -42.32
N ALA A 207 -10.58 19.18 -43.30
CA ALA A 207 -10.49 18.68 -44.66
C ALA A 207 -9.31 19.37 -45.34
N ALA A 208 -8.25 18.61 -45.62
CA ALA A 208 -7.22 18.99 -46.56
C ALA A 208 -7.72 18.70 -47.98
N ASP A 209 -7.70 19.72 -48.83
CA ASP A 209 -7.86 19.63 -50.28
C ASP A 209 -6.49 19.35 -50.92
N PRO A 210 -6.34 18.29 -51.73
CA PRO A 210 -5.28 18.23 -52.71
C PRO A 210 -5.79 18.05 -54.14
N SER A 211 -5.41 19.03 -54.96
CA SER A 211 -4.91 18.88 -56.34
C SER A 211 -5.91 19.01 -57.52
N ALA A 212 -5.76 20.14 -58.19
CA ALA A 212 -5.68 20.39 -59.63
C ALA A 212 -5.87 19.20 -60.60
N GLU A 213 -6.79 19.35 -61.54
CA GLU A 213 -6.55 19.08 -62.97
C GLU A 213 -7.59 19.80 -63.87
N LYS A 214 -7.04 20.58 -64.83
CA LYS A 214 -7.63 21.32 -65.96
C LYS A 214 -8.39 22.62 -65.73
#